data_AF-A0A9D2GAH0-F1
#
_entry.id   AF-A0A9D2GAH0-F1
#
_cell.length_a   1.000
_cell.length_b   1.000
_cell.length_c   1.000
_cell.angle_alpha   90.00
_cell.angle_beta   90.00
_cell.angle_gamma   90.00
#
_symmetry.space_group_name_H-M   'P 1'
#
loop_
_entity.id
_entity.type
_entity.pdbx_description
1 polymer ?
#
loop_
_entity_poly.entity_id
_entity_poly.type
_entity_poly.pdbx_seq_one_letter_code
_entity_poly.pdbx_strand_id
1 'polypeptide(L)'
;RFRYYFIGTSSDPVEAMGNEDFGIPDFCSSVDMDGDGIDDQTDILQGARAYIASNPVYKSRYYETGYPDDQYGVCTDVVANAMRNAGYDLMKLVNEDILSDPYVYDIDKPDINIDFRRVKNLKVYFSRNAISLTTDPYKIGEWQGGDIVIFENHIGIVSDKRNDDGVSYVIHHNDPFQASYEEDILEKRDDIVGHYRISE
;
A
#
# COMPACT_ATOMS: atom_id res chain seq x y z
N ARG A 1 -35.26 4.36 -20.27
CA ARG A 1 -34.91 5.29 -19.16
C ARG A 1 -33.98 4.54 -18.22
N PHE A 2 -32.71 4.95 -18.25
CA PHE A 2 -31.58 4.64 -17.34
C PHE A 2 -31.45 3.21 -16.78
N ARG A 3 -30.62 2.39 -17.46
CA ARG A 3 -29.89 1.28 -16.83
C ARG A 3 -28.71 1.91 -16.07
N TYR A 4 -28.78 1.92 -14.74
CA TYR A 4 -27.59 2.13 -13.91
C TYR A 4 -26.74 0.86 -14.03
N TYR A 5 -25.66 0.92 -14.80
CA TYR A 5 -24.56 -0.02 -14.62
C TYR A 5 -23.84 0.45 -13.35
N PHE A 6 -24.06 -0.23 -12.23
CA PHE A 6 -23.09 -0.22 -11.14
C PHE A 6 -21.89 -1.03 -11.64
N ILE A 7 -20.97 -0.35 -12.33
CA ILE A 7 -19.65 -0.90 -12.61
C ILE A 7 -18.96 -0.86 -11.24
N GLY A 8 -18.60 -2.02 -10.69
CA GLY A 8 -17.83 -2.08 -9.45
C GLY A 8 -16.47 -1.37 -9.60
N THR A 9 -15.73 -1.20 -8.51
CA THR A 9 -14.38 -0.63 -8.54
C THR A 9 -13.49 -1.43 -9.50
N SER A 10 -12.88 -0.75 -10.47
CA SER A 10 -11.98 -1.40 -11.43
C SER A 10 -10.71 -1.89 -10.74
N SER A 11 -10.36 -3.15 -10.97
CA SER A 11 -9.07 -3.75 -10.59
C SER A 11 -8.06 -3.78 -11.74
N ASP A 12 -8.49 -3.43 -12.96
CA ASP A 12 -7.61 -3.42 -14.11
C ASP A 12 -6.57 -2.30 -13.96
N PRO A 13 -5.30 -2.54 -14.31
CA PRO A 13 -4.30 -1.50 -14.30
C PRO A 13 -4.72 -0.33 -15.18
N VAL A 14 -4.41 0.89 -14.74
CA VAL A 14 -4.66 2.08 -15.56
C VAL A 14 -3.81 2.02 -16.84
N GLU A 15 -4.43 2.34 -17.99
CA GLU A 15 -3.70 2.57 -19.23
C GLU A 15 -2.98 3.93 -19.14
N ALA A 16 -1.72 3.91 -18.70
CA ALA A 16 -0.90 5.10 -18.46
C ALA A 16 0.59 4.81 -18.75
N MET A 17 1.42 5.84 -18.64
CA MET A 17 2.87 5.74 -18.87
C MET A 17 3.57 4.96 -17.75
N GLY A 18 4.80 4.51 -18.03
CA GLY A 18 5.67 3.85 -17.08
C GLY A 18 7.01 4.57 -16.89
N ASN A 19 7.90 3.95 -16.12
CA ASN A 19 9.27 4.44 -15.88
C ASN A 19 10.05 4.74 -17.18
N GLU A 20 9.91 3.88 -18.20
CA GLU A 20 10.62 4.01 -19.47
C GLU A 20 10.29 5.29 -20.23
N ASP A 21 9.05 5.78 -20.16
CA ASP A 21 8.59 7.01 -20.82
C ASP A 21 9.27 8.27 -20.27
N PHE A 22 9.77 8.20 -19.03
CA PHE A 22 10.45 9.29 -18.32
C PHE A 22 11.96 9.09 -18.18
N GLY A 23 12.52 8.01 -18.75
CA GLY A 23 13.93 7.67 -18.61
C GLY A 23 14.33 7.33 -17.17
N ILE A 24 13.38 6.85 -16.36
CA ILE A 24 13.60 6.39 -14.99
C ILE A 24 13.96 4.90 -15.07
N PRO A 25 15.07 4.44 -14.47
CA PRO A 25 15.35 3.01 -14.37
C PRO A 25 14.40 2.35 -13.37
N ASP A 26 13.96 1.13 -13.67
CA ASP A 26 13.23 0.31 -12.71
C ASP A 26 14.11 0.00 -11.50
N PHE A 27 13.53 0.15 -10.31
CA PHE A 27 14.17 -0.30 -9.08
C PHE A 27 13.92 -1.79 -8.89
N CYS A 28 14.97 -2.51 -8.52
CA CYS A 28 14.94 -3.93 -8.19
C CYS A 28 15.68 -4.08 -6.86
N SER A 29 15.00 -4.62 -5.85
CA SER A 29 15.63 -4.81 -4.55
C SER A 29 16.75 -5.85 -4.64
N SER A 30 17.78 -5.63 -3.85
CA SER A 30 18.83 -6.60 -3.55
C SER A 30 18.40 -7.73 -2.62
N VAL A 31 17.16 -7.64 -2.08
CA VAL A 31 16.58 -8.59 -1.13
C VAL A 31 15.42 -9.33 -1.79
N ASP A 32 15.35 -10.62 -1.49
CA ASP A 32 14.28 -11.54 -1.79
C ASP A 32 14.00 -12.27 -0.47
N MET A 33 13.04 -11.75 0.29
CA MET A 33 12.79 -12.15 1.68
C MET A 33 12.13 -13.53 1.76
N ASP A 34 11.29 -13.90 0.79
CA ASP A 34 10.60 -15.18 0.79
C ASP A 34 11.33 -16.30 0.00
N GLY A 35 12.34 -15.92 -0.79
CA GLY A 35 13.25 -16.80 -1.50
C GLY A 35 12.66 -17.42 -2.75
N ASP A 36 11.66 -16.78 -3.37
CA ASP A 36 10.98 -17.30 -4.56
C ASP A 36 11.69 -16.96 -5.89
N GLY A 37 12.70 -16.08 -5.84
CA GLY A 37 13.49 -15.61 -6.98
C GLY A 37 12.99 -14.31 -7.60
N ILE A 38 11.97 -13.68 -7.03
CA ILE A 38 11.50 -12.32 -7.31
C ILE A 38 12.03 -11.41 -6.19
N ASP A 39 12.38 -10.17 -6.53
CA ASP A 39 12.84 -9.22 -5.51
C ASP A 39 11.66 -8.61 -4.74
N ASP A 40 11.89 -8.21 -3.48
CA ASP A 40 10.84 -7.71 -2.58
C ASP A 40 10.01 -6.58 -3.19
N GLN A 41 10.65 -5.65 -3.92
CA GLN A 41 9.95 -4.52 -4.52
C GLN A 41 8.91 -5.01 -5.53
N THR A 42 9.35 -5.91 -6.40
CA THR A 42 8.49 -6.53 -7.40
C THR A 42 7.37 -7.33 -6.73
N ASP A 43 7.66 -8.09 -5.68
CA ASP A 43 6.64 -8.87 -4.97
C ASP A 43 5.60 -8.02 -4.24
N ILE A 44 6.00 -6.90 -3.65
CA ILE A 44 5.05 -5.98 -3.01
C ILE A 44 4.09 -5.41 -4.05
N LEU A 45 4.61 -4.96 -5.19
CA LEU A 45 3.78 -4.44 -6.28
C LEU A 45 2.82 -5.53 -6.83
N GLN A 46 3.33 -6.74 -7.06
CA GLN A 46 2.52 -7.87 -7.54
C GLN A 46 1.47 -8.28 -6.51
N GLY A 47 1.80 -8.33 -5.23
CA GLY A 47 0.89 -8.65 -4.14
C GLY A 47 -0.24 -7.62 -4.00
N ALA A 48 0.05 -6.33 -4.17
CA ALA A 48 -0.97 -5.29 -4.21
C ALA A 48 -1.95 -5.51 -5.37
N ARG A 49 -1.43 -5.80 -6.57
CA ARG A 49 -2.24 -6.08 -7.78
C ARG A 49 -3.07 -7.36 -7.61
N ALA A 50 -2.49 -8.42 -7.06
CA ALA A 50 -3.18 -9.68 -6.79
C ALA A 50 -4.33 -9.48 -5.78
N TYR A 51 -4.11 -8.69 -4.72
CA TYR A 51 -5.15 -8.37 -3.76
C TYR A 51 -6.33 -7.63 -4.40
N ILE A 52 -6.09 -6.55 -5.15
CA ILE A 52 -7.18 -5.77 -5.76
C ILE A 52 -7.91 -6.57 -6.86
N ALA A 53 -7.24 -7.52 -7.53
CA ALA A 53 -7.86 -8.43 -8.51
C ALA A 53 -8.89 -9.36 -7.88
N SER A 54 -8.86 -9.56 -6.55
CA SER A 54 -9.92 -10.26 -5.82
C SER A 54 -11.22 -9.45 -5.69
N ASN A 55 -11.22 -8.19 -6.13
CA ASN A 55 -12.33 -7.23 -6.04
C ASN A 55 -12.87 -7.07 -4.60
N PRO A 56 -12.03 -6.60 -3.65
CA PRO A 56 -12.42 -6.47 -2.26
C PRO A 56 -13.45 -5.35 -2.06
N VAL A 57 -14.50 -5.59 -1.29
CA VAL A 57 -15.54 -4.59 -1.02
C VAL A 57 -15.17 -3.75 0.20
N TYR A 58 -15.23 -2.42 0.08
CA TYR A 58 -14.88 -1.55 1.20
C TYR A 58 -15.80 -1.80 2.40
N LYS A 59 -15.22 -2.25 3.52
CA LYS A 59 -15.91 -2.29 4.81
C LYS A 59 -14.92 -2.45 5.95
N SER A 60 -14.96 -1.50 6.88
CA SER A 60 -14.23 -1.62 8.14
C SER A 60 -14.90 -2.64 9.07
N ARG A 61 -14.17 -3.68 9.45
CA ARG A 61 -14.58 -4.76 10.36
C ARG A 61 -13.41 -5.26 11.19
N TYR A 62 -13.71 -5.81 12.36
CA TYR A 62 -12.74 -6.57 13.15
C TYR A 62 -12.76 -8.05 12.73
N TYR A 63 -11.60 -8.69 12.68
CA TYR A 63 -11.44 -10.11 12.39
C TYR A 63 -10.64 -10.77 13.50
N GLU A 64 -11.16 -11.83 14.12
CA GLU A 64 -10.47 -12.55 15.20
C GLU A 64 -9.19 -13.26 14.72
N THR A 65 -9.09 -13.51 13.42
CA THR A 65 -7.91 -14.07 12.74
C THR A 65 -6.92 -13.00 12.27
N GLY A 66 -7.24 -11.72 12.48
CA GLY A 66 -6.48 -10.56 12.02
C GLY A 66 -6.80 -10.15 10.57
N TYR A 67 -6.64 -11.08 9.63
CA TYR A 67 -6.83 -10.80 8.20
C TYR A 67 -8.27 -11.05 7.74
N PRO A 68 -8.82 -10.20 6.86
CA PRO A 68 -10.11 -10.46 6.23
C PRO A 68 -10.10 -11.75 5.40
N ASP A 69 -11.18 -12.52 5.50
CA ASP A 69 -11.44 -13.74 4.72
C ASP A 69 -12.83 -13.74 4.03
N ASP A 70 -13.53 -12.60 4.08
CA ASP A 70 -14.93 -12.47 3.68
C ASP A 70 -15.18 -11.45 2.56
N GLN A 71 -14.18 -11.25 1.69
CA GLN A 71 -14.14 -10.28 0.57
C GLN A 71 -14.12 -8.80 0.99
N TYR A 72 -14.30 -8.47 2.27
CA TYR A 72 -14.22 -7.08 2.70
C TYR A 72 -12.79 -6.66 2.99
N GLY A 73 -12.53 -5.36 2.89
CA GLY A 73 -11.23 -4.79 3.24
C GLY A 73 -11.25 -3.28 3.35
N VAL A 74 -10.11 -2.73 3.74
CA VAL A 74 -9.81 -1.29 3.80
C VAL A 74 -8.41 -1.02 3.23
N CYS A 75 -7.99 0.24 3.24
CA CYS A 75 -6.70 0.68 2.69
C CYS A 75 -5.49 -0.09 3.22
N THR A 76 -5.44 -0.37 4.52
CA THR A 76 -4.33 -1.12 5.14
C THR A 76 -4.27 -2.57 4.67
N ASP A 77 -5.39 -3.15 4.23
CA ASP A 77 -5.41 -4.54 3.75
C ASP A 77 -4.72 -4.67 2.37
N VAL A 78 -4.70 -3.60 1.56
CA VAL A 78 -3.90 -3.56 0.33
C VAL A 78 -2.42 -3.72 0.68
N VAL A 79 -1.92 -2.89 1.60
CA VAL A 79 -0.51 -2.91 2.02
C VAL A 79 -0.16 -4.20 2.76
N ALA A 80 -1.06 -4.71 3.60
CA ALA A 80 -0.81 -5.94 4.35
C ALA A 80 -0.74 -7.19 3.46
N ASN A 81 -1.53 -7.26 2.38
CA ASN A 81 -1.41 -8.35 1.41
C ASN A 81 -0.20 -8.16 0.48
N ALA A 82 0.13 -6.93 0.09
CA ALA A 82 1.33 -6.61 -0.67
C ALA A 82 2.61 -7.05 0.08
N MET A 83 2.74 -6.63 1.34
CA MET A 83 3.86 -7.02 2.21
C MET A 83 3.95 -8.53 2.41
N ARG A 84 2.81 -9.19 2.62
CA ARG A 84 2.77 -10.64 2.81
C ARG A 84 3.20 -11.41 1.57
N ASN A 85 2.94 -10.88 0.37
CA ASN A 85 3.39 -11.49 -0.87
C ASN A 85 4.92 -11.52 -0.94
N ALA A 86 5.61 -10.50 -0.42
CA ALA A 86 7.07 -10.47 -0.28
C ALA A 86 7.57 -11.11 1.03
N GLY A 87 6.81 -12.00 1.67
CA GLY A 87 7.23 -12.69 2.91
C GLY A 87 7.14 -11.87 4.20
N TYR A 88 6.68 -10.62 4.18
CA TYR A 88 6.56 -9.77 5.37
C TYR A 88 5.16 -9.84 6.01
N ASP A 89 5.03 -10.59 7.10
CA ASP A 89 3.77 -10.70 7.86
C ASP A 89 3.56 -9.47 8.77
N LEU A 90 3.00 -8.39 8.22
CA LEU A 90 2.77 -7.12 8.95
C LEU A 90 2.10 -7.29 10.31
N MET A 91 1.17 -8.23 10.44
CA MET A 91 0.51 -8.51 11.71
C MET A 91 1.51 -8.90 12.80
N LYS A 92 2.46 -9.77 12.49
CA LYS A 92 3.51 -10.16 13.43
C LYS A 92 4.51 -9.03 13.63
N LEU A 93 4.98 -8.43 12.55
CA LEU A 93 6.02 -7.41 12.58
C LEU A 93 5.61 -6.17 13.37
N VAL A 94 4.39 -5.66 13.15
CA VAL A 94 3.85 -4.52 13.91
C VAL A 94 3.66 -4.89 15.37
N ASN A 95 3.16 -6.10 15.67
CA ASN A 95 3.00 -6.55 17.04
C ASN A 95 4.36 -6.71 17.75
N GLU A 96 5.38 -7.20 17.09
CA GLU A 96 6.74 -7.31 17.63
C GLU A 96 7.34 -5.93 17.95
N ASP A 97 7.20 -4.95 17.05
CA ASP A 97 7.66 -3.58 17.31
C ASP A 97 6.89 -2.92 18.46
N ILE A 98 5.55 -3.09 18.51
CA ILE A 98 4.72 -2.61 19.62
C ILE A 98 5.14 -3.24 20.96
N LEU A 99 5.41 -4.54 21.00
CA LEU A 99 5.85 -5.22 22.23
C LEU A 99 7.25 -4.78 22.65
N SER A 100 8.11 -4.41 21.70
CA SER A 100 9.47 -3.94 21.98
C SER A 100 9.50 -2.52 22.55
N ASP A 101 8.61 -1.64 22.08
CA ASP A 101 8.58 -0.22 22.45
C ASP A 101 7.15 0.34 22.43
N PRO A 102 6.29 -0.08 23.38
CA PRO A 102 4.86 0.25 23.35
C PRO A 102 4.57 1.75 23.51
N TYR A 103 5.50 2.53 24.07
CA TYR A 103 5.30 3.94 24.39
C TYR A 103 5.36 4.86 23.17
N VAL A 104 5.90 4.40 22.04
CA VAL A 104 5.87 5.17 20.78
C VAL A 104 4.53 5.03 20.05
N TYR A 105 3.67 4.10 20.49
CA TYR A 105 2.35 3.87 19.94
C TYR A 105 1.26 4.46 20.85
N ASP A 106 0.31 5.15 20.24
CA ASP A 106 -0.90 5.64 20.91
C ASP A 106 -1.95 4.50 21.02
N ILE A 107 -1.67 3.50 21.85
CA ILE A 107 -2.48 2.28 22.01
C ILE A 107 -2.69 2.00 23.51
N ASP A 108 -3.95 1.97 23.95
CA ASP A 108 -4.28 1.63 25.35
C ASP A 108 -3.98 0.14 25.67
N LYS A 109 -4.38 -0.75 24.75
CA LYS A 109 -4.17 -2.19 24.87
C LYS A 109 -3.84 -2.77 23.50
N PRO A 110 -2.63 -3.31 23.31
CA PRO A 110 -2.26 -4.01 22.08
C PRO A 110 -3.24 -5.14 21.75
N ASP A 111 -3.58 -5.22 20.48
CA ASP A 111 -4.38 -6.27 19.86
C ASP A 111 -3.80 -6.57 18.48
N ILE A 112 -3.04 -7.66 18.43
CA ILE A 112 -2.36 -8.17 17.23
C ILE A 112 -3.31 -8.28 16.04
N ASN A 113 -4.60 -8.57 16.25
CA ASN A 113 -5.56 -8.79 15.18
C ASN A 113 -6.05 -7.50 14.49
N ILE A 114 -5.75 -6.32 15.05
CA ILE A 114 -6.23 -5.06 14.50
C ILE A 114 -5.15 -3.97 14.44
N ASP A 115 -4.07 -4.08 15.20
CA ASP A 115 -3.06 -3.03 15.27
C ASP A 115 -2.35 -2.78 13.94
N PHE A 116 -2.07 -3.83 13.15
CA PHE A 116 -1.49 -3.69 11.81
C PHE A 116 -2.47 -3.12 10.78
N ARG A 117 -3.77 -3.01 11.13
CA ARG A 117 -4.82 -2.45 10.28
C ARG A 117 -5.20 -1.02 10.67
N ARG A 118 -4.34 -0.36 11.46
CA ARG A 118 -4.50 1.04 11.86
C ARG A 118 -3.42 1.88 11.21
N VAL A 119 -3.83 2.83 10.35
CA VAL A 119 -2.90 3.75 9.66
C VAL A 119 -1.96 4.46 10.65
N LYS A 120 -2.48 4.92 11.80
CA LYS A 120 -1.65 5.56 12.84
C LYS A 120 -0.52 4.66 13.37
N ASN A 121 -0.76 3.35 13.47
CA ASN A 121 0.24 2.39 13.93
C ASN A 121 1.24 2.09 12.80
N LEU A 122 0.74 1.89 11.57
CA LEU A 122 1.60 1.67 10.40
C LEU A 122 2.54 2.86 10.14
N LYS A 123 2.09 4.09 10.37
CA LYS A 123 2.94 5.29 10.31
C LYS A 123 4.15 5.17 11.24
N VAL A 124 3.94 4.74 12.48
CA VAL A 124 5.02 4.53 13.45
C VAL A 124 5.93 3.37 13.01
N TYR A 125 5.34 2.23 12.67
CA TYR A 125 6.08 1.03 12.26
C TYR A 125 7.02 1.29 11.08
N PHE A 126 6.49 1.83 9.97
CA PHE A 126 7.29 2.09 8.77
C PHE A 126 8.35 3.17 8.99
N SER A 127 8.08 4.18 9.83
CA SER A 127 9.10 5.18 10.17
C SER A 127 10.31 4.61 10.92
N ARG A 128 10.15 3.46 11.58
CA ARG A 128 11.20 2.79 12.37
C ARG A 128 11.88 1.65 11.62
N ASN A 129 11.17 1.00 10.70
CA ASN A 129 11.56 -0.29 10.12
C ASN A 129 11.71 -0.27 8.59
N ALA A 130 11.53 0.87 7.93
CA ALA A 130 11.66 1.00 6.48
C ALA A 130 12.55 2.18 6.10
N ILE A 131 13.00 2.20 4.84
CA ILE A 131 13.80 3.28 4.26
C ILE A 131 12.87 4.46 3.95
N SER A 132 13.05 5.58 4.66
CA SER A 132 12.27 6.79 4.38
C SER A 132 12.76 7.47 3.11
N LEU A 133 11.81 7.78 2.22
CA LEU A 133 12.04 8.48 0.96
C LEU A 133 11.46 9.90 1.01
N THR A 134 11.64 10.64 -0.09
CA THR A 134 11.04 11.97 -0.25
C THR A 134 9.52 11.89 -0.30
N THR A 135 8.83 12.84 0.34
CA THR A 135 7.36 13.00 0.22
C THR A 135 6.95 13.99 -0.88
N ASP A 136 7.93 14.56 -1.59
CA ASP A 136 7.71 15.41 -2.77
C ASP A 136 7.36 14.55 -4.00
N PRO A 137 6.11 14.57 -4.51
CA PRO A 137 5.68 13.73 -5.63
C PRO A 137 6.35 14.11 -6.96
N TYR A 138 6.92 15.31 -7.06
CA TYR A 138 7.57 15.79 -8.28
C TYR A 138 9.02 15.30 -8.43
N LYS A 139 9.58 14.64 -7.40
CA LYS A 139 10.84 13.89 -7.52
C LYS A 139 10.58 12.51 -8.12
N ILE A 140 10.03 12.50 -9.33
CA ILE A 140 9.42 11.32 -9.96
C ILE A 140 10.30 10.06 -9.97
N GLY A 141 11.63 10.20 -10.07
CA GLY A 141 12.57 9.06 -10.03
C GLY A 141 12.70 8.38 -8.66
N GLU A 142 12.33 9.07 -7.57
CA GLU A 142 12.39 8.54 -6.20
C GLU A 142 11.14 7.71 -5.84
N TRP A 143 10.07 7.80 -6.62
CA TRP A 143 8.82 7.09 -6.43
C TRP A 143 8.78 5.87 -7.33
N GLN A 144 8.85 4.67 -6.78
CA GLN A 144 8.89 3.42 -7.53
C GLN A 144 7.69 2.54 -7.20
N GLY A 145 7.22 1.78 -8.19
CA GLY A 145 6.13 0.83 -7.99
C GLY A 145 6.50 -0.18 -6.89
N GLY A 146 5.62 -0.39 -5.92
CA GLY A 146 5.90 -1.22 -4.73
C GLY A 146 6.28 -0.41 -3.48
N ASP A 147 6.59 0.88 -3.61
CA ASP A 147 6.80 1.73 -2.43
C ASP A 147 5.50 1.91 -1.64
N ILE A 148 5.59 2.31 -0.38
CA ILE A 148 4.45 2.55 0.50
C ILE A 148 4.28 4.04 0.70
N VAL A 149 3.09 4.57 0.40
CA VAL A 149 2.73 5.96 0.67
C VAL A 149 1.68 6.02 1.79
N ILE A 150 1.94 6.89 2.77
CA ILE A 150 1.05 7.11 3.92
C ILE A 150 0.57 8.56 3.89
N PHE A 151 -0.75 8.71 4.02
CA PHE A 151 -1.43 9.98 4.25
C PHE A 151 -1.93 10.05 5.70
N GLU A 152 -2.41 11.21 6.17
CA GLU A 152 -2.83 11.36 7.58
C GLU A 152 -3.82 10.28 8.06
N ASN A 153 -4.77 9.88 7.21
CA ASN A 153 -5.77 8.85 7.54
C ASN A 153 -5.90 7.75 6.47
N HIS A 154 -4.91 7.60 5.59
CA HIS A 154 -4.98 6.67 4.47
C HIS A 154 -3.60 6.09 4.13
N ILE A 155 -3.56 4.97 3.42
CA ILE A 155 -2.32 4.32 3.01
C ILE A 155 -2.53 3.60 1.68
N GLY A 156 -1.47 3.46 0.89
CA GLY A 156 -1.49 2.70 -0.35
C GLY A 156 -0.10 2.26 -0.79
N ILE A 157 -0.07 1.50 -1.89
CA ILE A 157 1.15 1.09 -2.58
C ILE A 157 1.33 1.99 -3.80
N VAL A 158 2.51 2.53 -4.00
CA VAL A 158 2.88 3.33 -5.18
C VAL A 158 2.84 2.40 -6.39
N SER A 159 2.26 2.89 -7.49
CA SER A 159 2.17 2.16 -8.75
C SER A 159 3.40 2.37 -9.63
N ASP A 160 3.68 1.39 -10.50
CA ASP A 160 4.59 1.54 -11.65
C ASP A 160 3.99 2.38 -12.80
N LYS A 161 2.70 2.75 -12.71
CA LYS A 161 2.01 3.63 -13.64
C LYS A 161 2.16 5.09 -13.25
N ARG A 162 2.31 5.94 -14.25
CA ARG A 162 2.59 7.38 -14.12
C ARG A 162 1.67 8.20 -15.00
N ASN A 163 1.30 9.38 -14.51
CA ASN A 163 0.53 10.35 -15.29
C ASN A 163 1.43 11.11 -16.28
N ASP A 164 0.85 12.08 -17.01
CA ASP A 164 1.54 12.85 -18.05
C ASP A 164 2.75 13.65 -17.54
N ASP A 165 2.78 13.95 -16.24
CA ASP A 165 3.86 14.68 -15.56
C ASP A 165 4.88 13.73 -14.89
N GLY A 166 4.69 12.41 -15.03
CA GLY A 166 5.57 11.40 -14.46
C GLY A 166 5.28 11.06 -13.01
N VAL A 167 4.25 11.66 -12.41
CA VAL A 167 3.85 11.37 -11.03
C VAL A 167 3.15 10.02 -10.97
N SER A 168 3.56 9.19 -10.02
CA SER A 168 3.02 7.83 -9.88
C SER A 168 1.56 7.83 -9.43
N TYR A 169 0.81 6.87 -9.96
CA TYR A 169 -0.49 6.48 -9.43
C TYR A 169 -0.30 5.77 -8.08
N VAL A 170 -1.39 5.60 -7.33
CA VAL A 170 -1.41 4.83 -6.08
C VAL A 170 -2.44 3.70 -6.19
N ILE A 171 -2.05 2.51 -5.77
CA ILE A 171 -2.94 1.36 -5.57
C ILE A 171 -3.45 1.41 -4.12
N HIS A 172 -4.75 1.68 -3.94
CA HIS A 172 -5.37 1.82 -2.63
C HIS A 172 -6.87 1.48 -2.64
N HIS A 173 -7.43 1.29 -1.44
CA HIS A 173 -8.84 0.96 -1.25
C HIS A 173 -9.49 1.94 -0.27
N ASN A 174 -10.34 2.85 -0.77
CA ASN A 174 -10.79 4.01 -0.01
C ASN A 174 -12.29 4.06 0.31
N ASP A 175 -13.16 3.64 -0.61
CA ASP A 175 -14.61 3.87 -0.48
C ASP A 175 -15.43 2.84 -1.28
N PRO A 176 -16.67 2.49 -0.89
CA PRO A 176 -17.51 1.55 -1.65
C PRO A 176 -17.87 2.00 -3.08
N PHE A 177 -17.73 3.28 -3.41
CA PHE A 177 -18.03 3.86 -4.71
C PHE A 177 -16.76 4.31 -5.46
N GLN A 178 -15.58 3.89 -5.00
CA GLN A 178 -14.32 4.14 -5.68
C GLN A 178 -14.36 3.60 -7.11
N ALA A 179 -13.90 4.37 -8.09
CA ALA A 179 -14.01 4.00 -9.50
C ALA A 179 -12.93 3.00 -9.93
N SER A 180 -11.71 3.14 -9.41
CA SER A 180 -10.55 2.29 -9.67
C SER A 180 -9.76 2.12 -8.36
N TYR A 181 -9.16 0.96 -8.12
CA TYR A 181 -8.21 0.83 -7.00
C TYR A 181 -6.88 1.54 -7.28
N GLU A 182 -6.55 1.74 -8.56
CA GLU A 182 -5.36 2.45 -8.99
C GLU A 182 -5.76 3.85 -9.46
N GLU A 183 -5.41 4.88 -8.69
CA GLU A 183 -5.86 6.26 -8.92
C GLU A 183 -4.70 7.26 -8.87
N ASP A 184 -4.79 8.29 -9.70
CA ASP A 184 -3.92 9.45 -9.66
C ASP A 184 -4.37 10.39 -8.53
N ILE A 185 -3.72 10.27 -7.38
CA ILE A 185 -4.10 11.01 -6.16
C ILE A 185 -2.96 11.80 -5.52
N LEU A 186 -1.70 11.58 -5.90
CA LEU A 186 -0.55 12.19 -5.20
C LEU A 186 -0.58 13.71 -5.27
N GLU A 187 -0.89 14.29 -6.44
CA GLU A 187 -0.95 15.75 -6.62
C GLU A 187 -2.24 16.38 -6.09
N LYS A 188 -3.27 15.56 -5.83
CA LYS A 188 -4.58 15.99 -5.33
C LYS A 188 -4.65 16.02 -3.80
N ARG A 189 -3.57 15.64 -3.13
CA ARG A 189 -3.49 15.48 -1.68
C ARG A 189 -2.34 16.30 -1.13
N ASP A 190 -2.60 17.01 -0.03
CA ASP A 190 -1.64 17.82 0.72
C ASP A 190 -1.27 17.18 2.08
N ASP A 191 -1.72 15.95 2.31
CA ASP A 191 -1.66 15.25 3.58
C ASP A 191 -0.75 14.00 3.56
N ILE A 192 0.23 13.96 2.65
CA ILE A 192 1.28 12.92 2.63
C ILE A 192 2.16 13.08 3.87
N VAL A 193 2.25 12.04 4.68
CA VAL A 193 3.02 12.02 5.94
C VAL A 193 4.19 11.04 5.92
N GLY A 194 4.28 10.18 4.92
CA GLY A 194 5.38 9.24 4.78
C GLY A 194 5.40 8.57 3.41
N HIS A 195 6.61 8.25 2.96
CA HIS A 195 6.88 7.49 1.76
C HIS A 195 8.06 6.57 2.08
N TYR A 196 7.89 5.27 1.90
CA TYR A 196 8.80 4.26 2.41
C TYR A 196 9.08 3.16 1.40
N ARG A 197 10.30 2.63 1.46
CA ARG A 197 10.72 1.40 0.78
C ARG A 197 11.19 0.36 1.79
N ILE A 198 10.87 -0.90 1.55
CA ILE A 198 11.10 -1.97 2.52
C ILE A 198 12.56 -2.44 2.56
N SER A 199 13.20 -2.57 1.40
CA SER A 199 14.56 -3.09 1.26
C SER A 199 15.36 -2.31 0.21
N GLU A 200 16.70 -2.38 0.33
CA GLU A 200 17.67 -1.75 -0.59
C GLU A 200 17.74 -2.48 -1.93
#